data_AF-A0A4Y9ESI5-F1
#
_entry.id   AF-A0A4Y9ESI5-F1
#
_cell.length_a   1.000
_cell.length_b   1.000
_cell.length_c   1.000
_cell.angle_alpha   90.00
_cell.angle_beta   90.00
_cell.angle_gamma   90.00
#
_symmetry.space_group_name_H-M   'P 1'
#
loop_
_entity.id
_entity.type
_entity.pdbx_description
1 polymer ?
#
loop_
_entity_poly.entity_id
_entity_poly.type
_entity_poly.pdbx_seq_one_letter_code
_entity_poly.pdbx_strand_id
1 'polypeptide(L)'
;MPTKRTGNPRGRPPGVKNKPKTVVLFALEALKEPRVAPVVVKPKRRQGNYRNQYTDMSPEERSAAQKANAAKRTPESFKNCGRKPGVPYHLTAKQHAIVLQEARPEVKIIMSKMKKQGILPEDTRAVQALETALTVMKSQTADANKIAAARLILDFTKSKPVAIKEVTVRTAEDILDELLDDDDEATDNE
;
A
#
# COMPACT_ATOMS: atom_id res chain seq x y z
N MET A 1 -20.08 -11.20 10.65
CA MET A 1 -21.31 -11.04 9.84
C MET A 1 -20.92 -10.49 8.47
N PRO A 2 -21.06 -11.21 7.35
CA PRO A 2 -20.78 -10.65 6.04
C PRO A 2 -21.91 -9.68 5.65
N THR A 3 -21.58 -8.42 5.38
CA THR A 3 -22.54 -7.40 4.96
C THR A 3 -23.05 -7.71 3.55
N LYS A 4 -24.36 -7.57 3.33
CA LYS A 4 -24.99 -7.75 2.02
C LYS A 4 -24.31 -6.84 0.99
N ARG A 5 -23.90 -7.39 -0.16
CA ARG A 5 -23.45 -6.62 -1.32
C ARG A 5 -24.60 -5.76 -1.84
N THR A 6 -24.71 -4.50 -1.41
CA THR A 6 -25.60 -3.51 -2.02
C THR A 6 -24.95 -2.94 -3.27
N GLY A 7 -24.77 -3.78 -4.27
CA GLY A 7 -24.36 -3.38 -5.60
C GLY A 7 -25.53 -3.54 -6.54
N ASN A 8 -26.32 -2.49 -6.74
CA ASN A 8 -27.06 -2.40 -8.00
C ASN A 8 -26.04 -2.56 -9.14
N PRO A 9 -26.27 -3.44 -10.13
CA PRO A 9 -25.34 -3.61 -11.24
C PRO A 9 -25.10 -2.25 -11.89
N ARG A 10 -23.85 -1.78 -11.82
CA ARG A 10 -23.43 -0.50 -12.39
C ARG A 10 -23.63 -0.58 -13.91
N GLY A 11 -24.42 0.34 -14.46
CA GLY A 11 -24.57 0.48 -15.92
C GLY A 11 -25.97 0.86 -16.42
N ARG A 12 -27.03 0.80 -15.61
CA ARG A 12 -28.38 1.17 -16.06
C ARG A 12 -28.77 2.57 -15.58
N PRO A 13 -29.18 3.49 -16.47
CA PRO A 13 -29.66 4.80 -16.05
C PRO A 13 -30.95 4.64 -15.22
N PRO A 14 -31.13 5.43 -14.15
CA PRO A 14 -32.34 5.38 -13.34
C PRO A 14 -33.56 5.82 -14.17
N GLY A 15 -34.67 5.04 -14.12
CA GLY A 15 -35.96 5.41 -14.73
C GLY A 15 -36.46 4.55 -15.90
N VAL A 16 -35.75 3.50 -16.31
CA VAL A 16 -36.19 2.65 -17.44
C VAL A 16 -37.31 1.69 -17.01
N LYS A 17 -38.53 1.93 -17.52
CA LYS A 17 -39.79 1.28 -17.11
C LYS A 17 -39.94 -0.19 -17.52
N ASN A 18 -39.19 -0.66 -18.51
CA ASN A 18 -39.27 -2.04 -18.99
C ASN A 18 -38.13 -2.87 -18.40
N LYS A 19 -38.44 -3.75 -17.44
CA LYS A 19 -37.53 -4.83 -17.03
C LYS A 19 -37.87 -6.06 -17.90
N PRO A 20 -36.89 -6.72 -18.54
CA PRO A 20 -37.15 -7.98 -19.21
C PRO A 20 -37.60 -8.99 -18.15
N LYS A 21 -38.68 -9.73 -18.43
CA LYS A 21 -39.27 -10.68 -17.47
C LYS A 21 -38.33 -11.87 -17.21
N THR A 22 -37.44 -12.20 -18.14
CA THR A 22 -36.47 -13.30 -18.02
C THR A 22 -35.12 -12.91 -18.64
N VAL A 23 -34.04 -13.56 -18.18
CA VAL A 23 -32.66 -13.36 -18.66
C VAL A 23 -32.54 -13.72 -20.15
N VAL A 24 -33.30 -14.71 -20.61
CA VAL A 24 -33.33 -15.14 -22.01
C VAL A 24 -33.89 -14.04 -22.92
N LEU A 25 -35.00 -13.41 -22.52
CA LEU A 25 -35.58 -12.29 -23.27
C LEU A 25 -34.61 -11.10 -23.34
N PHE A 26 -33.89 -10.83 -22.24
CA PHE A 26 -32.85 -9.81 -22.21
C PHE A 26 -31.70 -10.10 -23.18
N ALA A 27 -31.24 -11.35 -23.24
CA ALA A 27 -30.16 -11.76 -24.14
C ALA A 27 -30.58 -11.66 -25.61
N LEU A 28 -31.81 -12.09 -25.94
CA LEU A 28 -32.36 -11.98 -27.29
C LEU A 28 -32.53 -10.52 -27.73
N GLU A 29 -33.01 -9.65 -26.85
CA GLU A 29 -33.15 -8.21 -27.10
C GLU A 29 -31.78 -7.55 -27.33
N ALA A 30 -30.78 -7.91 -26.51
CA ALA A 30 -29.41 -7.41 -26.65
C ALA A 30 -28.69 -7.87 -27.93
N LEU A 31 -29.13 -8.98 -28.54
CA LEU A 31 -28.63 -9.48 -29.83
C LEU A 31 -29.34 -8.83 -31.02
N LYS A 32 -30.57 -8.35 -30.83
CA LYS A 32 -31.41 -7.79 -31.89
C LYS A 32 -31.00 -6.36 -32.27
N GLU A 33 -30.45 -5.62 -31.32
CA GLU A 33 -30.01 -4.25 -31.53
C GLU A 33 -28.47 -4.20 -31.67
N PRO A 34 -27.92 -3.76 -32.82
CA PRO A 34 -26.49 -3.46 -32.88
C PRO A 34 -26.22 -2.34 -31.88
N ARG A 35 -25.38 -2.62 -30.87
CA ARG A 35 -24.97 -1.61 -29.89
C ARG A 35 -24.20 -0.50 -30.58
N VAL A 36 -24.91 0.52 -31.07
CA VAL A 36 -24.30 1.79 -31.43
C VAL A 36 -23.67 2.31 -30.14
N ALA A 37 -22.35 2.43 -30.12
CA ALA A 37 -21.63 2.94 -28.95
C ALA A 37 -22.31 4.27 -28.56
N PRO A 38 -22.72 4.46 -27.29
CA PRO A 38 -23.34 5.70 -26.89
C PRO A 38 -22.37 6.82 -27.24
N VAL A 39 -22.81 7.76 -28.08
CA VAL A 39 -22.01 8.94 -28.41
C VAL A 39 -21.70 9.61 -27.08
N VAL A 40 -20.43 9.57 -26.67
CA VAL A 40 -19.98 10.22 -25.44
C VAL A 40 -20.05 11.72 -25.70
N VAL A 41 -21.21 12.31 -25.45
CA VAL A 41 -21.38 13.75 -25.45
C VAL A 41 -20.61 14.24 -24.23
N LYS A 42 -19.36 14.67 -24.44
CA LYS A 42 -18.56 15.34 -23.41
C LYS A 42 -19.44 16.47 -22.86
N PRO A 43 -19.66 16.57 -21.53
CA PRO A 43 -20.46 17.65 -20.99
C PRO A 43 -19.84 18.96 -21.49
N LYS A 44 -20.65 19.84 -22.09
CA LYS A 44 -20.20 21.19 -22.46
C LYS A 44 -19.58 21.78 -21.21
N ARG A 45 -18.26 22.08 -21.24
CA ARG A 45 -17.62 22.81 -20.16
C ARG A 45 -18.46 24.07 -19.99
N ARG A 46 -19.05 24.27 -18.81
CA ARG A 46 -19.65 25.55 -18.46
C ARG A 46 -18.52 26.57 -18.56
N GLN A 47 -18.42 27.27 -19.68
CA GLN A 47 -17.61 28.48 -19.78
C GLN A 47 -18.38 29.54 -19.00
N GLY A 48 -18.33 29.45 -17.67
CA GLY A 48 -18.76 30.56 -16.84
C GLY A 48 -17.84 31.73 -17.16
N ASN A 49 -18.40 32.92 -17.34
CA ASN A 49 -17.63 34.16 -17.35
C ASN A 49 -17.02 34.34 -15.95
N TYR A 50 -15.89 33.70 -15.70
CA TYR A 50 -15.12 33.87 -14.48
C TYR A 50 -14.41 35.22 -14.55
N ARG A 51 -15.17 36.30 -14.29
CA ARG A 51 -14.57 37.58 -13.93
C ARG A 51 -13.88 37.41 -12.57
N ASN A 52 -12.56 37.31 -12.59
CA ASN A 52 -11.73 37.38 -11.39
C ASN A 52 -11.59 38.84 -10.94
N GLN A 53 -11.14 39.08 -9.71
CA GLN A 53 -10.94 40.42 -9.15
C GLN A 53 -9.95 41.31 -9.93
N TYR A 54 -9.31 40.78 -10.97
CA TYR A 54 -8.33 41.46 -11.81
C TYR A 54 -8.83 41.71 -13.24
N THR A 55 -10.06 41.34 -13.60
CA THR A 55 -10.52 41.40 -15.01
C THR A 55 -10.66 42.81 -15.55
N ASP A 56 -11.11 43.74 -14.72
CA ASP A 56 -11.41 45.12 -15.14
C ASP A 56 -10.36 46.12 -14.60
N MET A 57 -9.22 45.63 -14.10
CA MET A 57 -8.12 46.46 -13.58
C MET A 57 -7.02 46.68 -14.62
N SER A 58 -6.37 47.85 -14.56
CA SER A 58 -5.19 48.15 -15.36
C SER A 58 -3.98 47.29 -14.95
N PRO A 59 -2.93 47.18 -15.79
CA PRO A 59 -1.71 46.45 -15.44
C PRO A 59 -1.03 46.98 -14.17
N GLU A 60 -1.03 48.31 -13.96
CA GLU A 60 -0.43 48.94 -12.79
C GLU A 60 -1.23 48.67 -11.52
N GLU A 61 -2.55 48.77 -11.60
CA GLU A 61 -3.47 48.43 -10.50
C GLU A 61 -3.38 46.95 -10.12
N ARG A 62 -3.24 46.08 -11.12
CA ARG A 62 -3.04 44.64 -10.92
C ARG A 62 -1.71 44.37 -10.19
N SER A 63 -0.65 45.07 -10.56
CA SER A 63 0.65 44.97 -9.87
C SER A 63 0.58 45.46 -8.43
N ALA A 64 -0.06 46.61 -8.18
CA ALA A 64 -0.27 47.16 -6.84
C ALA A 64 -1.12 46.22 -5.97
N ALA A 65 -2.21 45.66 -6.51
CA ALA A 65 -3.05 44.69 -5.82
C ALA A 65 -2.30 43.39 -5.49
N GLN A 66 -1.43 42.89 -6.39
CA GLN A 66 -0.57 41.74 -6.10
C GLN A 66 0.43 42.03 -4.99
N LYS A 67 1.08 43.20 -4.99
CA LYS A 67 1.99 43.63 -3.92
C LYS A 67 1.27 43.77 -2.57
N ALA A 68 0.08 44.35 -2.57
CA ALA A 68 -0.75 44.48 -1.36
C ALA A 68 -1.19 43.12 -0.82
N ASN A 69 -1.60 42.19 -1.69
CA ASN A 69 -1.94 40.82 -1.29
C ASN A 69 -0.72 40.05 -0.80
N ALA A 70 0.46 40.28 -1.37
CA ALA A 70 1.71 39.69 -0.89
C ALA A 70 2.09 40.22 0.50
N ALA A 71 1.94 41.53 0.74
CA ALA A 71 2.22 42.15 2.05
C ALA A 71 1.27 41.66 3.16
N LYS A 72 0.03 41.28 2.82
CA LYS A 72 -0.94 40.71 3.77
C LYS A 72 -0.64 39.24 4.14
N ARG A 73 0.31 38.57 3.48
CA ARG A 73 0.66 37.18 3.80
C ARG A 73 1.47 37.11 5.08
N THR A 74 0.85 36.63 6.14
CA THR A 74 1.53 36.28 7.40
C THR A 74 2.07 34.84 7.33
N PRO A 75 3.07 34.45 8.15
CA PRO A 75 3.48 33.04 8.26
C PRO A 75 2.31 32.12 8.65
N GLU A 76 1.31 32.67 9.35
CA GLU A 76 0.04 32.01 9.67
C GLU A 76 -0.81 31.66 8.46
N SER A 77 -0.83 32.53 7.45
CA SER A 77 -1.54 32.27 6.20
C SER A 77 -1.03 31.02 5.46
N PHE A 78 0.20 30.59 5.75
CA PHE A 78 0.81 29.39 5.20
C PHE A 78 0.68 28.16 6.08
N LYS A 79 0.24 28.27 7.35
CA LYS A 79 0.16 27.14 8.30
C LYS A 79 -0.77 26.02 7.81
N ASN A 80 -1.80 26.36 7.03
CA ASN A 80 -2.76 25.41 6.46
C ASN A 80 -2.69 25.36 4.91
N CYS A 81 -1.67 25.97 4.31
CA CYS A 81 -1.54 25.97 2.86
C CYS A 81 -0.93 24.65 2.38
N GLY A 82 -1.42 24.17 1.23
CA GLY A 82 -0.93 22.96 0.61
C GLY A 82 -1.32 21.67 1.34
N ARG A 83 -0.82 20.56 0.80
CA ARG A 83 -1.04 19.23 1.35
C ARG A 83 -0.05 18.98 2.48
N LYS A 84 -0.53 18.47 3.62
CA LYS A 84 0.37 18.06 4.71
C LYS A 84 1.29 16.92 4.23
N PRO A 85 2.61 16.99 4.50
CA PRO A 85 3.55 15.93 4.14
C PRO A 85 3.16 14.62 4.83
N GLY A 86 3.46 13.49 4.18
CA GLY A 86 3.18 12.16 4.72
C GLY A 86 1.75 11.65 4.53
N VAL A 87 0.82 12.47 4.04
CA VAL A 87 -0.55 12.02 3.73
C VAL A 87 -0.65 11.58 2.24
N PRO A 88 -1.05 10.34 1.95
CA PRO A 88 -1.17 9.80 0.58
C PRO A 88 -2.09 10.64 -0.32
N TYR A 89 -1.82 10.71 -1.64
CA TYR A 89 -2.42 11.69 -2.56
C TYR A 89 -3.97 11.69 -2.62
N HIS A 90 -4.60 10.56 -2.35
CA HIS A 90 -6.04 10.35 -2.47
C HIS A 90 -6.78 10.38 -1.12
N LEU A 91 -6.08 10.65 -0.01
CA LEU A 91 -6.67 10.72 1.32
C LEU A 91 -6.48 12.09 1.96
N THR A 92 -7.49 12.53 2.70
CA THR A 92 -7.35 13.64 3.66
C THR A 92 -6.65 13.15 4.93
N ALA A 93 -6.12 14.07 5.73
CA ALA A 93 -5.44 13.72 6.99
C ALA A 93 -6.36 12.93 7.95
N LYS A 94 -7.66 13.27 8.01
CA LYS A 94 -8.65 12.56 8.84
C LYS A 94 -8.86 11.13 8.34
N GLN A 95 -9.04 10.94 7.04
CA GLN A 95 -9.21 9.61 6.46
C GLN A 95 -7.96 8.75 6.65
N HIS A 96 -6.77 9.32 6.47
CA HIS A 96 -5.51 8.60 6.71
C HIS A 96 -5.38 8.16 8.18
N ALA A 97 -5.80 8.98 9.13
CA ALA A 97 -5.80 8.62 10.55
C ALA A 97 -6.72 7.42 10.84
N ILE A 98 -7.89 7.35 10.20
CA ILE A 98 -8.82 6.20 10.33
C ILE A 98 -8.17 4.93 9.80
N VAL A 99 -7.57 4.98 8.60
CA VAL A 99 -6.86 3.82 8.02
C VAL A 99 -5.74 3.33 8.94
N LEU A 100 -4.98 4.24 9.56
CA LEU A 100 -3.95 3.85 10.53
C LEU A 100 -4.54 3.25 11.81
N GLN A 101 -5.68 3.73 12.29
CA GLN A 101 -6.37 3.17 13.45
C GLN A 101 -6.86 1.75 13.19
N GLU A 102 -7.34 1.47 11.98
CA GLU A 102 -7.78 0.13 11.55
C GLU A 102 -6.59 -0.83 11.37
N ALA A 103 -5.45 -0.34 10.87
CA ALA A 103 -4.26 -1.17 10.65
C ALA A 103 -3.58 -1.64 11.96
N ARG A 104 -3.56 -0.81 13.00
CA ARG A 104 -2.91 -1.10 14.29
C ARG A 104 -3.34 -2.41 14.96
N PRO A 105 -4.64 -2.73 15.15
CA PRO A 105 -5.04 -3.99 15.76
C PRO A 105 -4.63 -5.20 14.92
N GLU A 106 -4.71 -5.12 13.59
CA GLU A 106 -4.25 -6.20 12.70
C GLU A 106 -2.75 -6.47 12.88
N VAL A 107 -1.95 -5.41 12.92
CA VAL A 107 -0.49 -5.50 13.13
C VAL A 107 -0.19 -6.15 14.48
N LYS A 108 -0.89 -5.76 15.55
CA LYS A 108 -0.74 -6.40 16.87
C LYS A 108 -1.04 -7.90 16.83
N ILE A 109 -2.09 -8.31 16.11
CA ILE A 109 -2.42 -9.73 15.92
C ILE A 109 -1.27 -10.45 15.20
N ILE A 110 -0.72 -9.86 14.13
CA ILE A 110 0.41 -10.42 13.38
C ILE A 110 1.63 -10.57 14.29
N MET A 111 2.01 -9.52 15.02
CA MET A 111 3.13 -9.54 15.97
C MET A 111 2.95 -10.62 17.03
N SER A 112 1.72 -10.80 17.55
CA SER A 112 1.42 -11.85 18.53
C SER A 112 1.63 -13.26 17.94
N LYS A 113 1.28 -13.47 16.67
CA LYS A 113 1.50 -14.74 15.96
C LYS A 113 3.00 -14.98 15.70
N MET A 114 3.73 -13.95 15.25
CA MET A 114 5.17 -14.03 15.04
C MET A 114 5.93 -14.34 16.33
N LYS A 115 5.51 -13.74 17.45
CA LYS A 115 6.09 -14.03 18.77
C LYS A 115 5.85 -15.49 19.18
N LYS A 116 4.64 -16.01 18.98
CA LYS A 116 4.33 -17.43 19.26
C LYS A 116 5.15 -18.40 18.41
N GLN A 117 5.56 -17.98 17.21
CA GLN A 117 6.39 -18.77 16.30
C GLN A 117 7.89 -18.60 16.55
N GLY A 118 8.32 -17.75 17.48
CA GLY A 118 9.74 -17.50 17.75
C GLY A 118 10.47 -16.74 16.64
N ILE A 119 9.74 -16.05 15.74
CA ILE A 119 10.32 -15.31 14.60
C ILE A 119 10.70 -13.87 15.00
N LEU A 120 10.19 -13.37 16.12
CA LEU A 120 10.44 -12.00 16.56
C LEU A 120 11.92 -11.82 16.93
N PRO A 121 12.57 -10.71 16.50
CA PRO A 121 13.91 -10.39 16.98
C PRO A 121 13.90 -10.09 18.49
N GLU A 122 15.02 -10.37 19.15
CA GLU A 122 15.20 -10.12 20.59
C GLU A 122 15.34 -8.63 20.92
N ASP A 123 15.95 -7.85 20.01
CA ASP A 123 16.15 -6.42 20.21
C ASP A 123 14.82 -5.65 20.11
N THR A 124 14.49 -4.93 21.19
CA THR A 124 13.33 -4.05 21.28
C THR A 124 13.23 -3.04 20.13
N ARG A 125 14.37 -2.51 19.64
CA ARG A 125 14.39 -1.55 18.53
C ARG A 125 14.00 -2.21 17.21
N ALA A 126 14.44 -3.45 17.00
CA ALA A 126 14.07 -4.23 15.83
C ALA A 126 12.57 -4.60 15.86
N VAL A 127 12.03 -4.93 17.03
CA VAL A 127 10.59 -5.18 17.23
C VAL A 127 9.76 -3.94 16.86
N GLN A 128 10.16 -2.75 17.31
CA GLN A 128 9.50 -1.50 16.97
C GLN A 128 9.58 -1.21 15.45
N ALA A 129 10.74 -1.40 14.83
CA ALA A 129 10.91 -1.22 13.39
C ALA A 129 9.98 -2.16 12.61
N LEU A 130 9.87 -3.43 13.02
CA LEU A 130 9.01 -4.42 12.38
C LEU A 130 7.53 -4.04 12.50
N GLU A 131 7.08 -3.58 13.68
CA GLU A 131 5.72 -3.08 13.88
C GLU A 131 5.39 -1.91 12.96
N THR A 132 6.33 -0.96 12.82
CA THR A 132 6.15 0.20 11.92
C THR A 132 6.09 -0.21 10.46
N ALA A 133 6.95 -1.14 10.02
CA ALA A 133 6.97 -1.62 8.64
C ALA A 133 5.68 -2.38 8.28
N LEU A 134 5.17 -3.22 9.19
CA LEU A 134 3.87 -3.89 9.02
C LEU A 134 2.73 -2.87 8.92
N THR A 135 2.78 -1.81 9.73
CA THR A 135 1.79 -0.73 9.67
C THR A 135 1.85 0.00 8.31
N VAL A 136 3.04 0.27 7.79
CA VAL A 136 3.24 0.89 6.46
C VAL A 136 2.67 0.00 5.36
N MET A 137 2.92 -1.31 5.41
CA MET A 137 2.38 -2.27 4.44
C MET A 137 0.85 -2.32 4.43
N LYS A 138 0.22 -2.23 5.60
CA LYS A 138 -1.24 -2.24 5.76
C LYS A 138 -1.89 -0.90 5.43
N SER A 139 -1.14 0.19 5.52
CA SER A 139 -1.63 1.52 5.20
C SER A 139 -1.66 1.81 3.69
N GLN A 140 -2.41 2.83 3.32
CA GLN A 140 -2.58 3.27 1.94
C GLN A 140 -1.40 4.16 1.46
N THR A 141 -0.17 3.66 1.52
CA THR A 141 1.06 4.40 1.12
C THR A 141 1.43 4.16 -0.35
N ALA A 142 2.39 4.95 -0.85
CA ALA A 142 2.98 4.76 -2.17
C ALA A 142 3.69 3.39 -2.28
N ASP A 143 3.65 2.79 -3.46
CA ASP A 143 4.15 1.42 -3.67
C ASP A 143 5.64 1.29 -3.37
N ALA A 144 6.45 2.32 -3.66
CA ALA A 144 7.87 2.36 -3.30
C ALA A 144 8.11 2.16 -1.79
N ASN A 145 7.30 2.81 -0.95
CA ASN A 145 7.40 2.69 0.50
C ASN A 145 6.97 1.31 0.99
N LYS A 146 5.96 0.71 0.33
CA LYS A 146 5.52 -0.66 0.63
C LYS A 146 6.59 -1.69 0.26
N ILE A 147 7.25 -1.51 -0.89
CA ILE A 147 8.36 -2.38 -1.31
C ILE A 147 9.51 -2.30 -0.31
N ALA A 148 9.88 -1.09 0.12
CA ALA A 148 10.92 -0.89 1.13
C ALA A 148 10.54 -1.54 2.48
N ALA A 149 9.31 -1.36 2.94
CA ALA A 149 8.81 -1.99 4.16
C ALA A 149 8.78 -3.53 4.06
N ALA A 150 8.38 -4.07 2.90
CA ALA A 150 8.38 -5.51 2.66
C ALA A 150 9.79 -6.09 2.69
N ARG A 151 10.79 -5.40 2.12
CA ARG A 151 12.20 -5.79 2.21
C ARG A 151 12.65 -5.85 3.67
N LEU A 152 12.39 -4.81 4.44
CA LEU A 152 12.73 -4.77 5.87
C LEU A 152 12.11 -5.94 6.64
N ILE A 153 10.82 -6.23 6.43
CA ILE A 153 10.16 -7.38 7.07
C ILE A 153 10.85 -8.70 6.67
N LEU A 154 11.19 -8.86 5.39
CA LEU A 154 11.91 -10.04 4.91
C LEU A 154 13.31 -10.14 5.51
N ASP A 155 14.01 -9.02 5.74
CA ASP A 155 15.34 -9.04 6.33
C ASP A 155 15.33 -9.56 7.78
N PHE A 156 14.24 -9.31 8.52
CA PHE A 156 14.08 -9.85 9.88
C PHE A 156 13.45 -11.25 9.93
N THR A 157 12.69 -11.64 8.91
CA THR A 157 11.92 -12.91 8.93
C THR A 157 12.51 -14.02 8.08
N LYS A 158 13.30 -13.68 7.05
CA LYS A 158 14.12 -14.69 6.36
C LYS A 158 15.10 -15.23 7.39
N SER A 159 15.24 -16.55 7.42
CA SER A 159 16.39 -17.15 8.08
C SER A 159 17.62 -16.43 7.53
N LYS A 160 18.47 -15.91 8.44
CA LYS A 160 19.86 -15.66 8.05
C LYS A 160 20.29 -16.91 7.29
N PRO A 161 21.03 -16.81 6.16
CA PRO A 161 21.70 -18.00 5.67
C PRO A 161 22.44 -18.51 6.90
N VAL A 162 21.95 -19.62 7.46
CA VAL A 162 22.69 -20.39 8.46
C VAL A 162 24.00 -20.50 7.73
N ALA A 163 25.03 -19.82 8.24
CA ALA A 163 26.38 -19.90 7.69
C ALA A 163 26.49 -21.37 7.35
N ILE A 164 26.43 -21.68 6.05
CA ILE A 164 26.30 -23.07 5.62
C ILE A 164 27.50 -23.63 6.32
N LYS A 165 27.25 -24.44 7.37
CA LYS A 165 28.34 -25.15 7.99
C LYS A 165 28.79 -25.92 6.79
N GLU A 166 29.92 -25.49 6.22
CA GLU A 166 30.63 -26.27 5.26
C GLU A 166 30.70 -27.59 6.01
N VAL A 167 29.84 -28.53 5.61
CA VAL A 167 30.08 -29.92 5.84
C VAL A 167 31.32 -30.06 5.00
N THR A 168 32.47 -29.77 5.62
CA THR A 168 33.78 -30.06 5.12
C THR A 168 33.62 -31.51 4.71
N VAL A 169 33.51 -31.70 3.40
CA VAL A 169 33.48 -33.03 2.82
C VAL A 169 34.78 -33.62 3.33
N ARG A 170 34.69 -34.49 4.35
CA ARG A 170 35.86 -35.15 4.92
C ARG A 170 36.61 -35.70 3.72
N THR A 171 37.85 -35.26 3.55
CA THR A 171 38.66 -35.74 2.44
C THR A 171 38.87 -37.24 2.67
N ALA A 172 39.14 -37.99 1.60
CA ALA A 172 39.37 -39.43 1.75
C ALA A 172 40.53 -39.72 2.73
N GLU A 173 41.44 -38.77 2.91
CA GLU A 173 42.55 -38.82 3.87
C GLU A 173 42.03 -38.75 5.32
N ASP A 174 41.12 -37.82 5.65
CA ASP A 174 40.53 -37.71 6.99
C ASP A 174 39.75 -38.97 7.42
N ILE A 175 39.20 -39.72 6.46
CA ILE A 175 38.48 -40.99 6.71
C ILE A 175 39.47 -42.15 6.88
N LEU A 176 40.60 -42.11 6.17
CA LEU A 176 41.66 -43.12 6.30
C LEU A 176 42.40 -42.98 7.63
N ASP A 177 42.64 -41.76 8.10
CA ASP A 177 43.26 -41.52 9.41
C ASP A 177 42.37 -42.02 10.56
N GLU A 178 41.05 -41.74 10.51
CA GLU A 178 40.08 -42.24 11.51
C GLU A 178 39.98 -43.78 11.50
N LEU A 179 40.13 -44.42 10.34
CA LEU A 179 40.18 -45.89 10.23
C LEU A 179 41.49 -46.48 10.78
N LEU A 180 42.61 -45.76 10.62
CA LEU A 180 43.91 -46.20 11.12
C LEU A 180 43.97 -46.13 12.65
N ASP A 181 43.42 -45.05 13.24
CA ASP A 181 43.35 -44.87 14.69
C ASP A 181 42.44 -45.91 15.37
N ASP A 182 41.39 -46.40 14.69
CA ASP A 182 40.50 -47.46 15.19
C ASP A 182 41.17 -48.86 15.20
N ASP A 183 42.18 -49.10 14.35
CA ASP A 183 42.88 -50.39 14.25
C ASP A 183 43.99 -50.54 15.32
N ASP A 184 44.61 -49.44 15.77
CA ASP A 184 45.68 -49.46 16.78
C ASP A 184 45.15 -49.68 18.22
N GLU A 185 43.88 -49.33 18.50
CA GLU A 185 43.23 -49.58 19.81
C GLU A 185 42.70 -51.03 19.95
N ALA A 186 42.71 -51.82 18.87
CA ALA A 186 42.21 -53.20 18.87
C ALA A 186 43.29 -54.26 19.22
N THR A 187 44.57 -53.89 19.35
CA THR A 187 45.68 -54.84 19.51
C THR A 187 46.28 -54.97 20.92
N ASP A 188 45.73 -54.30 21.93
CA ASP A 188 46.26 -54.33 23.31
C ASP A 188 45.35 -55.07 24.34
N ASN A 189 44.54 -56.03 23.88
CA ASN A 189 43.80 -56.95 24.75
C ASN A 189 44.04 -58.43 24.37
N GLU A 190 45.25 -58.94 24.62
CA GLU A 190 45.51 -60.38 24.82
C GLU A 190 46.58 -60.61 25.90
#